data_AF-A0A800M4V5-F1
#
_entry.id   AF-A0A800M4V5-F1
#
_cell.length_a   1.000
_cell.length_b   1.000
_cell.length_c   1.000
_cell.angle_alpha   90.00
_cell.angle_beta   90.00
_cell.angle_gamma   90.00
#
_symmetry.space_group_name_H-M   'P 1'
#
loop_
_entity.id
_entity.type
_entity.pdbx_description
1 polymer ?
#
loop_
_entity_poly.entity_id
_entity_poly.type
_entity_poly.pdbx_seq_one_letter_code
_entity_poly.pdbx_strand_id
1 'polypeptide(L)'
;MASYRPDSLIRPFDIETAAELVINGEGGSRGTLNGPDWLLGGESARRLRSARTATERNDAAWSLGRDVIAQLPKVIFLLLPVFALLLKLLYIRNGWYYAEHLVFALHTHAFAFVIFTVVALLAWGTGGAAWVGVVATAFQFLIPVYFVVAMKRVYAQGWIKTLVKVYLLSWMYGTVLLGGVALAVALAAAIG
;
A
#
# COMPACT_ATOMS: atom_id res chain seq x y z
N MET A 1 55.99 -25.94 1.55
CA MET A 1 55.06 -27.07 1.34
C MET A 1 54.51 -27.48 2.69
N ALA A 2 53.26 -27.10 3.02
CA ALA A 2 52.63 -27.48 4.28
C ALA A 2 52.15 -28.94 4.19
N SER A 3 52.59 -29.80 5.12
CA SER A 3 52.24 -31.22 5.16
C SER A 3 50.79 -31.40 5.64
N TYR A 4 49.96 -32.02 4.79
CA TYR A 4 48.51 -32.18 5.01
C TYR A 4 48.19 -33.39 5.91
N ARG A 5 47.23 -33.25 6.83
CA ARG A 5 46.75 -34.37 7.67
C ARG A 5 45.76 -35.26 6.90
N PRO A 6 45.85 -36.60 7.02
CA PRO A 6 45.10 -37.55 6.18
C PRO A 6 43.59 -37.66 6.51
N ASP A 7 43.12 -37.03 7.59
CA ASP A 7 41.74 -37.06 8.09
C ASP A 7 40.95 -35.76 7.83
N SER A 8 41.52 -34.84 7.04
CA SER A 8 40.87 -33.59 6.67
C SER A 8 39.77 -33.80 5.61
N LEU A 9 38.55 -33.35 5.93
CA LEU A 9 37.38 -33.40 5.03
C LEU A 9 37.41 -32.34 3.91
N ILE A 10 38.44 -31.51 3.85
CA ILE A 10 38.56 -30.42 2.88
C ILE A 10 39.27 -30.98 1.65
N ARG A 11 38.58 -31.11 0.51
CA ARG A 11 39.24 -31.60 -0.70
C ARG A 11 40.02 -30.45 -1.34
N PRO A 12 41.13 -30.72 -2.07
CA PRO A 12 41.90 -29.69 -2.77
C PRO A 12 41.03 -28.83 -3.69
N PHE A 13 40.02 -29.44 -4.32
CA PHE A 13 39.03 -28.79 -5.18
C PHE A 13 38.20 -27.71 -4.44
N ASP A 14 37.91 -27.90 -3.15
CA ASP A 14 37.14 -26.93 -2.37
C ASP A 14 37.96 -25.67 -2.07
N ILE A 15 39.29 -25.80 -1.99
CA ILE A 15 40.20 -24.67 -1.74
C ILE A 15 40.39 -23.85 -3.02
N GLU A 16 40.47 -24.51 -4.18
CA GLU A 16 40.51 -23.81 -5.47
C GLU A 16 39.19 -23.10 -5.74
N THR A 17 38.04 -23.74 -5.47
CA THR A 17 36.71 -23.10 -5.59
C THR A 17 36.55 -21.92 -4.62
N ALA A 18 37.02 -22.06 -3.37
CA ALA A 18 37.01 -20.96 -2.40
C ALA A 18 37.98 -19.83 -2.78
N ALA A 19 39.14 -20.16 -3.32
CA ALA A 19 40.10 -19.18 -3.83
C ALA A 19 39.56 -18.47 -5.08
N GLU A 20 38.84 -19.18 -5.95
CA GLU A 20 38.18 -18.62 -7.12
C GLU A 20 37.00 -17.73 -6.72
N LEU A 21 36.22 -18.09 -5.70
CA LEU A 21 35.19 -17.21 -5.11
C LEU A 21 35.78 -15.96 -4.44
N VAL A 22 37.00 -16.05 -3.88
CA VAL A 22 37.69 -14.91 -3.27
C VAL A 22 38.40 -14.03 -4.31
N ILE A 23 38.91 -14.62 -5.39
CA ILE A 23 39.69 -13.93 -6.43
C ILE A 23 38.79 -13.40 -7.55
N ASN A 24 37.75 -14.12 -7.95
CA ASN A 24 36.75 -13.74 -8.96
C ASN A 24 35.40 -13.30 -8.35
N GLY A 25 35.28 -13.26 -7.01
CA GLY A 25 34.14 -12.66 -6.34
C GLY A 25 34.09 -11.16 -6.60
N GLU A 26 33.27 -10.77 -7.58
CA GLU A 26 33.04 -9.37 -7.89
C GLU A 26 32.60 -8.58 -6.65
N GLY A 27 33.38 -7.56 -6.33
CA GLY A 27 32.81 -6.32 -5.82
C GLY A 27 32.41 -6.27 -4.36
N GLY A 28 33.39 -6.43 -3.47
CA GLY A 28 33.57 -5.60 -2.28
C GLY A 28 32.29 -5.10 -1.57
N SER A 29 31.76 -5.92 -0.67
CA SER A 29 30.85 -5.49 0.40
C SER A 29 31.60 -4.55 1.36
N ARG A 30 31.68 -3.28 0.98
CA ARG A 30 32.23 -2.19 1.79
C ARG A 30 31.11 -1.53 2.58
N GLY A 31 30.98 -1.96 3.84
CA GLY A 31 30.50 -1.15 4.96
C GLY A 31 29.15 -0.45 4.79
N THR A 32 28.06 -1.21 4.85
CA THR A 32 26.74 -0.66 5.20
C THR A 32 26.16 -1.47 6.35
N LEU A 33 25.54 -0.79 7.32
CA LEU A 33 24.74 -1.41 8.38
C LEU A 33 23.65 -2.29 7.73
N ASN A 34 23.93 -3.59 7.61
CA ASN A 34 23.04 -4.54 6.95
C ASN A 34 22.04 -5.10 7.97
N GLY A 35 20.84 -4.53 8.00
CA GLY A 35 19.65 -5.31 8.31
C GLY A 35 19.39 -6.34 7.20
N PRO A 36 18.53 -7.34 7.44
CA PRO A 36 18.22 -8.36 6.43
C PRO A 36 17.77 -7.74 5.10
N ASP A 37 18.19 -8.34 3.99
CA ASP A 37 18.04 -7.81 2.63
C ASP A 37 16.57 -7.55 2.23
N TRP A 38 15.63 -8.28 2.84
CA TRP A 38 14.18 -8.11 2.70
C TRP A 38 13.62 -6.84 3.34
N LEU A 39 14.42 -6.14 4.15
CA LEU A 39 14.03 -4.99 4.97
C LEU A 39 14.58 -3.67 4.41
N LEU A 40 15.70 -3.72 3.68
CA LEU A 40 16.42 -2.53 3.21
C LEU A 40 16.69 -2.54 1.68
N GLY A 41 16.26 -3.59 0.97
CA GLY A 41 16.65 -3.88 -0.40
C GLY A 41 15.57 -3.70 -1.46
N GLY A 42 14.53 -2.90 -1.24
CA GLY A 42 13.49 -2.67 -2.25
C GLY A 42 14.08 -2.21 -3.58
N GLU A 43 13.82 -2.95 -4.65
CA GLU A 43 14.33 -2.64 -5.99
C GLU A 43 13.83 -1.27 -6.47
N SER A 44 12.61 -0.92 -6.09
CA SER A 44 11.98 0.37 -6.35
C SER A 44 12.70 1.55 -5.66
N ALA A 45 13.16 1.39 -4.42
CA ALA A 45 13.98 2.39 -3.73
C ALA A 45 15.38 2.54 -4.34
N ARG A 46 15.97 1.45 -4.85
CA ARG A 46 17.24 1.49 -5.59
C ARG A 46 17.10 2.23 -6.92
N ARG A 47 16.01 1.97 -7.67
CA ARG A 47 15.69 2.63 -8.95
C ARG A 47 15.54 4.15 -8.83
N LEU A 48 14.90 4.64 -7.76
CA LEU A 48 14.82 6.09 -7.49
C LEU A 48 16.17 6.73 -7.20
N ARG A 49 17.02 6.05 -6.42
CA ARG A 49 18.33 6.56 -6.03
C ARG A 49 19.32 6.55 -7.20
N SER A 50 19.18 5.59 -8.12
CA SER A 50 20.02 5.47 -9.31
C SER A 50 19.59 6.36 -10.48
N ALA A 51 18.35 6.89 -10.47
CA ALA A 51 17.82 7.73 -11.54
C ALA A 51 18.55 9.09 -11.58
N ARG A 52 19.49 9.23 -12.53
CA ARG A 52 20.28 10.45 -12.72
C ARG A 52 19.62 11.44 -13.68
N THR A 53 18.79 10.94 -14.59
CA THR A 53 18.13 11.73 -15.64
C THR A 53 16.65 11.95 -15.36
N ALA A 54 16.05 13.00 -15.94
CA ALA A 54 14.63 13.31 -15.74
C ALA A 54 13.69 12.20 -16.24
N THR A 55 14.08 11.47 -17.30
CA THR A 55 13.34 10.34 -17.85
C THR A 55 13.39 9.12 -16.93
N GLU A 56 14.56 8.76 -16.41
CA GLU A 56 14.70 7.65 -15.44
C GLU A 56 13.91 7.91 -14.15
N ARG A 57 13.84 9.18 -13.71
CA ARG A 57 13.03 9.56 -12.53
C ARG A 57 11.55 9.35 -12.79
N ASN A 58 11.07 9.66 -14.00
CA ASN A 58 9.67 9.45 -14.37
C ASN A 58 9.36 7.95 -14.42
N ASP A 59 10.23 7.13 -15.03
CA ASP A 59 10.05 5.67 -15.12
C ASP A 59 10.09 4.99 -13.74
N ALA A 60 10.97 5.46 -12.86
CA ALA A 60 11.00 5.06 -11.45
C ALA A 60 9.71 5.49 -10.71
N ALA A 61 9.19 6.68 -10.98
CA ALA A 61 7.93 7.14 -10.39
C ALA A 61 6.72 6.31 -10.84
N TRP A 62 6.64 5.95 -12.13
CA TRP A 62 5.55 5.11 -12.66
C TRP A 62 5.60 3.69 -12.11
N SER A 63 6.79 3.11 -11.98
CA SER A 63 6.95 1.77 -11.39
C SER A 63 6.51 1.75 -9.93
N LEU A 64 6.94 2.72 -9.11
CA LEU A 64 6.46 2.89 -7.75
C LEU A 64 4.95 3.07 -7.65
N GLY A 65 4.36 3.87 -8.56
CA GLY A 65 2.92 4.05 -8.60
C GLY A 65 2.18 2.72 -8.74
N ARG A 66 2.68 1.81 -9.59
CA ARG A 66 2.12 0.45 -9.74
C ARG A 66 2.29 -0.38 -8.46
N ASP A 67 3.46 -0.33 -7.84
CA ASP A 67 3.73 -1.10 -6.62
C ASP A 67 2.87 -0.61 -5.44
N VAL A 68 2.67 0.71 -5.33
CA VAL A 68 1.76 1.31 -4.35
C VAL A 68 0.32 0.86 -4.60
N ILE A 69 -0.15 0.91 -5.84
CA ILE A 69 -1.50 0.44 -6.22
C ILE A 69 -1.69 -1.03 -5.83
N ALA A 70 -0.66 -1.87 -5.99
CA ALA A 70 -0.70 -3.27 -5.61
C ALA A 70 -0.83 -3.49 -4.08
N GLN A 71 -0.36 -2.55 -3.25
CA GLN A 71 -0.51 -2.63 -1.80
C GLN A 71 -1.81 -1.98 -1.27
N LEU A 72 -2.52 -1.17 -2.07
CA LEU A 72 -3.74 -0.47 -1.64
C LEU A 72 -4.79 -1.39 -1.00
N PRO A 73 -5.14 -2.57 -1.58
CA PRO A 73 -6.16 -3.44 -0.98
C PRO A 73 -5.79 -3.92 0.42
N LYS A 74 -4.51 -4.24 0.65
CA LYS A 74 -4.00 -4.70 1.95
C LYS A 74 -4.11 -3.59 3.00
N VAL A 75 -3.69 -2.38 2.62
CA VAL A 75 -3.75 -1.21 3.50
C VAL A 75 -5.19 -0.85 3.84
N ILE A 76 -6.09 -0.83 2.86
CA ILE A 76 -7.51 -0.56 3.08
C ILE A 76 -8.13 -1.60 4.04
N PHE A 77 -7.74 -2.87 3.92
CA PHE A 77 -8.22 -3.92 4.83
C PHE A 77 -7.81 -3.66 6.28
N LEU A 78 -6.58 -3.16 6.51
CA LEU A 78 -6.12 -2.72 7.83
C LEU A 78 -6.85 -1.46 8.32
N LEU A 79 -7.26 -0.58 7.40
CA LEU A 79 -8.00 0.64 7.72
C LEU A 79 -9.46 0.39 8.13
N LEU A 80 -10.07 -0.72 7.71
CA LEU A 80 -11.46 -1.07 8.08
C LEU A 80 -11.72 -1.08 9.60
N PRO A 81 -10.95 -1.83 10.43
CA PRO A 81 -11.15 -1.81 11.88
C PRO A 81 -10.86 -0.42 12.47
N VAL A 82 -9.89 0.31 11.93
CA VAL A 82 -9.59 1.68 12.38
C VAL A 82 -10.76 2.62 12.09
N PHE A 83 -11.34 2.55 10.90
CA PHE A 83 -12.50 3.34 10.51
C PHE A 83 -13.74 3.01 11.37
N ALA A 84 -13.98 1.72 11.62
CA ALA A 84 -15.04 1.28 12.53
C ALA A 84 -14.81 1.80 13.95
N LEU A 85 -13.55 1.84 14.42
CA LEU A 85 -13.18 2.37 15.72
C LEU A 85 -13.38 3.89 15.80
N LEU A 86 -13.04 4.64 14.74
CA LEU A 86 -13.34 6.07 14.63
C LEU A 86 -14.85 6.34 14.69
N LEU A 87 -15.65 5.55 13.98
CA LEU A 87 -17.11 5.62 14.05
C LEU A 87 -17.62 5.35 15.46
N LYS A 88 -17.10 4.30 16.12
CA LYS A 88 -17.45 3.98 17.50
C LYS A 88 -17.09 5.13 18.45
N LEU A 89 -15.93 5.76 18.28
CA LEU A 89 -15.50 6.89 19.10
C LEU A 89 -16.45 8.10 18.91
N LEU A 90 -16.85 8.39 17.68
CA LEU A 90 -17.77 9.48 17.36
C LEU A 90 -19.21 9.22 17.82
N TYR A 91 -19.62 7.95 17.89
CA TYR A 91 -20.98 7.52 18.25
C TYR A 91 -21.05 6.78 19.60
N ILE A 92 -20.08 6.99 20.50
CA ILE A 92 -19.97 6.27 21.78
C ILE A 92 -21.21 6.37 22.67
N ARG A 93 -22.04 7.42 22.48
CA ARG A 93 -23.25 7.68 23.26
C ARG A 93 -24.52 7.00 22.74
N ASN A 94 -24.50 6.37 21.57
CA ASN A 94 -25.70 5.84 20.95
C ASN A 94 -26.01 4.36 21.27
N GLY A 95 -25.11 3.64 21.96
CA GLY A 95 -25.33 2.25 22.37
C GLY A 95 -25.20 1.21 21.24
N TRP A 96 -24.61 1.59 20.10
CA TRP A 96 -24.43 0.73 18.93
C TRP A 96 -23.25 -0.23 19.15
N TYR A 97 -23.36 -1.45 18.65
CA TYR A 97 -22.31 -2.46 18.80
C TYR A 97 -21.16 -2.17 17.82
N TYR A 98 -19.92 -2.48 18.22
CA TYR A 98 -18.75 -2.33 17.34
C TYR A 98 -18.92 -3.07 16.00
N ALA A 99 -19.58 -4.24 16.03
CA ALA A 99 -19.90 -5.02 14.83
C ALA A 99 -20.78 -4.24 13.83
N GLU A 100 -21.72 -3.42 14.29
CA GLU A 100 -22.58 -2.61 13.41
C GLU A 100 -21.77 -1.55 12.68
N HIS A 101 -20.87 -0.87 13.38
CA HIS A 101 -19.93 0.09 12.79
C HIS A 101 -18.97 -0.58 11.80
N LEU A 102 -18.51 -1.79 12.11
CA LEU A 102 -17.62 -2.58 11.25
C LEU A 102 -18.32 -3.07 9.98
N VAL A 103 -19.54 -3.58 10.09
CA VAL A 103 -20.35 -3.99 8.93
C VAL A 103 -20.64 -2.78 8.04
N PHE A 104 -20.96 -1.63 8.63
CA PHE A 104 -21.14 -0.37 7.89
C PHE A 104 -19.88 0.07 7.14
N ALA A 105 -18.73 0.01 7.82
CA ALA A 105 -17.42 0.27 7.22
C ALA A 105 -17.17 -0.63 6.01
N LEU A 106 -17.36 -1.94 6.20
CA LEU A 106 -17.17 -2.96 5.18
C LEU A 106 -18.08 -2.72 3.97
N HIS A 107 -19.37 -2.44 4.20
CA HIS A 107 -20.33 -2.22 3.12
C HIS A 107 -20.01 -0.97 2.30
N THR A 108 -19.62 0.12 2.98
CA THR A 108 -19.21 1.37 2.31
C THR A 108 -17.96 1.16 1.46
N HIS A 109 -16.96 0.43 1.97
CA HIS A 109 -15.72 0.16 1.21
C HIS A 109 -15.94 -0.85 0.09
N ALA A 110 -16.79 -1.87 0.30
CA ALA A 110 -17.16 -2.82 -0.75
C ALA A 110 -17.81 -2.09 -1.93
N PHE A 111 -18.71 -1.13 -1.66
CA PHE A 111 -19.31 -0.30 -2.72
C PHE A 111 -18.24 0.50 -3.50
N ALA A 112 -17.26 1.10 -2.80
CA ALA A 112 -16.15 1.80 -3.46
C ALA A 112 -15.31 0.85 -4.33
N PHE A 113 -14.99 -0.36 -3.86
CA PHE A 113 -14.26 -1.36 -4.64
C PHE A 113 -15.01 -1.81 -5.89
N VAL A 114 -16.33 -1.98 -5.80
CA VAL A 114 -17.17 -2.28 -6.97
C VAL A 114 -17.05 -1.16 -8.00
N ILE A 115 -17.14 0.10 -7.57
CA ILE A 115 -16.97 1.26 -8.46
C ILE A 115 -15.58 1.27 -9.11
N PHE A 116 -14.51 1.10 -8.32
CA PHE A 116 -13.14 1.04 -8.85
C PHE A 116 -12.96 -0.09 -9.86
N THR A 117 -13.54 -1.25 -9.59
CA THR A 117 -13.51 -2.40 -10.51
C THR A 117 -14.22 -2.09 -11.82
N VAL A 118 -15.41 -1.50 -11.77
CA VAL A 118 -16.16 -1.11 -12.97
C VAL A 118 -15.38 -0.08 -13.79
N VAL A 119 -14.80 0.94 -13.15
CA VAL A 119 -13.97 1.94 -13.82
C VAL A 119 -12.73 1.30 -14.46
N ALA A 120 -12.04 0.39 -13.76
CA ALA A 120 -10.88 -0.30 -14.29
C ALA A 120 -11.23 -1.17 -15.51
N LEU A 121 -12.35 -1.90 -15.47
CA LEU A 121 -12.84 -2.69 -16.59
C LEU A 121 -13.22 -1.83 -17.79
N LEU A 122 -13.87 -0.68 -17.57
CA LEU A 122 -14.20 0.27 -18.63
C LEU A 122 -12.94 0.85 -19.27
N ALA A 123 -11.93 1.22 -18.47
CA ALA A 123 -10.65 1.70 -18.98
C ALA A 123 -9.93 0.64 -19.81
N TRP A 124 -9.92 -0.61 -19.35
CA TRP A 124 -9.35 -1.73 -20.08
C TRP A 124 -10.06 -1.99 -21.40
N GLY A 125 -11.40 -2.11 -21.38
CA GLY A 125 -12.19 -2.51 -22.55
C GLY A 125 -12.24 -1.47 -23.67
N THR A 126 -11.93 -0.21 -23.37
CA THR A 126 -12.03 0.91 -24.32
C THR A 126 -10.66 1.46 -24.75
N GLY A 127 -9.57 0.87 -24.25
CA GLY A 127 -8.21 1.36 -24.52
C GLY A 127 -7.92 2.73 -23.89
N GLY A 128 -8.61 3.10 -22.82
CA GLY A 128 -8.40 4.37 -22.12
C GLY A 128 -9.02 5.59 -22.83
N ALA A 129 -10.16 5.42 -23.49
CA ALA A 129 -10.85 6.52 -24.16
C ALA A 129 -11.15 7.69 -23.20
N ALA A 130 -11.03 8.93 -23.69
CA ALA A 130 -11.14 10.13 -22.85
C ALA A 130 -12.47 10.25 -22.08
N TRP A 131 -13.57 9.74 -22.66
CA TRP A 131 -14.88 9.73 -22.00
C TRP A 131 -14.92 8.85 -20.75
N VAL A 132 -14.05 7.82 -20.66
CA VAL A 132 -13.94 6.98 -19.46
C VAL A 132 -13.49 7.81 -18.27
N GLY A 133 -12.61 8.81 -18.46
CA GLY A 133 -12.19 9.71 -17.40
C GLY A 133 -13.36 10.53 -16.83
N VAL A 134 -14.27 10.98 -17.69
CA VAL A 134 -15.49 11.71 -17.29
C VAL A 134 -16.42 10.79 -16.50
N VAL A 135 -16.64 9.57 -16.99
CA VAL A 135 -17.47 8.56 -16.31
C VAL A 135 -16.85 8.20 -14.96
N ALA A 136 -15.55 7.90 -14.92
CA ALA A 136 -14.82 7.60 -13.70
C ALA A 136 -14.96 8.72 -12.65
N THR A 137 -14.83 9.97 -13.09
CA THR A 137 -15.01 11.15 -12.21
C THR A 137 -16.43 11.20 -11.66
N ALA A 138 -17.45 11.00 -12.49
CA ALA A 138 -18.84 10.97 -12.05
C ALA A 138 -19.10 9.85 -11.02
N PHE A 139 -18.61 8.64 -11.29
CA PHE A 139 -18.70 7.51 -10.37
C PHE A 139 -17.96 7.76 -9.04
N GLN A 140 -16.84 8.48 -9.06
CA GLN A 140 -16.11 8.86 -7.84
C GLN A 140 -16.95 9.78 -6.94
N PHE A 141 -17.75 10.68 -7.52
CA PHE A 141 -18.67 11.54 -6.76
C PHE A 141 -19.83 10.76 -6.12
N LEU A 142 -20.19 9.58 -6.61
CA LEU A 142 -21.23 8.75 -5.99
C LEU A 142 -20.79 8.20 -4.64
N ILE A 143 -19.50 7.98 -4.42
CA ILE A 143 -18.97 7.42 -3.16
C ILE A 143 -19.29 8.32 -1.94
N PRO A 144 -18.94 9.61 -1.91
CA PRO A 144 -19.26 10.47 -0.77
C PRO A 144 -20.77 10.70 -0.64
N VAL A 145 -21.52 10.73 -1.74
CA VAL A 145 -22.99 10.86 -1.70
C VAL A 145 -23.60 9.63 -1.03
N TYR A 146 -23.19 8.44 -1.44
CA TYR A 146 -23.61 7.17 -0.82
C TYR A 146 -23.26 7.17 0.67
N PHE A 147 -22.06 7.60 1.03
CA PHE A 147 -21.61 7.67 2.42
C PHE A 147 -22.51 8.55 3.30
N VAL A 148 -22.84 9.76 2.84
CA VAL A 148 -23.73 10.69 3.56
C VAL A 148 -25.14 10.11 3.71
N VAL A 149 -25.67 9.51 2.64
CA VAL A 149 -27.00 8.87 2.66
C VAL A 149 -27.00 7.67 3.61
N ALA A 150 -25.96 6.84 3.59
CA ALA A 150 -25.83 5.68 4.44
C ALA A 150 -25.71 6.08 5.92
N MET A 151 -24.90 7.10 6.25
CA MET A 151 -24.85 7.66 7.61
C MET A 151 -26.22 8.18 8.08
N LYS A 152 -26.96 8.87 7.21
CA LYS A 152 -28.29 9.36 7.55
C LYS A 152 -29.26 8.19 7.82
N ARG A 153 -29.27 7.16 6.97
CA ARG A 153 -30.18 6.02 7.10
C ARG A 153 -29.88 5.17 8.33
N VAL A 154 -28.59 4.91 8.60
CA VAL A 154 -28.18 4.04 9.70
C VAL A 154 -28.35 4.76 11.04
N TYR A 155 -27.89 6.00 11.17
CA TYR A 155 -27.87 6.66 12.49
C TYR A 155 -29.11 7.51 12.78
N ALA A 156 -30.06 7.62 11.84
CA ALA A 156 -31.34 8.32 11.97
C ALA A 156 -31.27 9.72 12.65
N GLN A 157 -30.18 10.46 12.43
CA GLN A 157 -29.98 11.80 13.02
C GLN A 157 -30.41 12.92 12.07
N GLY A 158 -30.78 14.09 12.64
CA GLY A 158 -31.12 15.28 11.86
C GLY A 158 -29.94 15.77 11.00
N TRP A 159 -30.26 16.33 9.82
CA TRP A 159 -29.30 16.69 8.77
C TRP A 159 -28.09 17.51 9.27
N ILE A 160 -28.30 18.50 10.14
CA ILE A 160 -27.21 19.34 10.68
C ILE A 160 -26.25 18.51 11.54
N LYS A 161 -26.77 17.64 12.40
CA LYS A 161 -25.93 16.76 13.24
C LYS A 161 -25.16 15.76 12.39
N THR A 162 -25.78 15.22 11.34
CA THR A 162 -25.13 14.31 10.39
C THR A 162 -24.02 15.01 9.63
N LEU A 163 -24.23 16.24 9.13
CA LEU A 163 -23.21 16.99 8.40
C LEU A 163 -21.99 17.32 9.28
N VAL A 164 -22.21 17.79 10.52
CA VAL A 164 -21.11 18.08 11.45
C VAL A 164 -20.31 16.82 11.76
N LYS A 165 -20.99 15.69 12.02
CA LYS A 165 -20.33 14.42 12.28
C LYS A 165 -19.60 13.87 11.05
N VAL A 166 -20.19 13.95 9.87
CA VAL A 166 -19.55 13.56 8.61
C VAL A 166 -18.32 14.41 8.33
N TYR A 167 -18.37 15.72 8.62
CA TYR A 167 -17.22 16.61 8.44
C TYR A 167 -16.09 16.24 9.39
N LEU A 168 -16.38 16.08 10.69
CA LEU A 168 -15.39 15.64 11.68
C LEU A 168 -14.82 14.27 11.34
N LEU A 169 -15.68 13.33 10.95
CA LEU A 169 -15.26 11.99 10.56
C LEU A 169 -14.41 12.01 9.29
N SER A 170 -14.77 12.83 8.30
CA SER A 170 -13.97 13.02 7.09
C SER A 170 -12.59 13.58 7.41
N TRP A 171 -12.51 14.50 8.38
CA TRP A 171 -11.24 15.08 8.81
C TRP A 171 -10.36 14.07 9.54
N MET A 172 -10.92 13.34 10.51
CA MET A 172 -10.22 12.27 11.25
C MET A 172 -9.84 11.10 10.34
N TYR A 173 -10.72 10.72 9.43
CA TYR A 173 -10.42 9.66 8.47
C TYR A 173 -9.39 10.12 7.45
N GLY A 174 -9.40 11.38 7.04
CA GLY A 174 -8.39 11.97 6.15
C GLY A 174 -6.98 11.86 6.71
N THR A 175 -6.77 12.11 8.00
CA THR A 175 -5.43 11.96 8.62
C THR A 175 -5.00 10.50 8.70
N VAL A 176 -5.90 9.58 9.04
CA VAL A 176 -5.64 8.13 9.02
C VAL A 176 -5.33 7.64 7.60
N LEU A 177 -6.07 8.12 6.60
CA LEU A 177 -5.88 7.74 5.21
C LEU A 177 -4.54 8.24 4.68
N LEU A 178 -4.12 9.46 5.02
CA LEU A 178 -2.76 9.95 4.71
C LEU A 178 -1.68 9.06 5.33
N GLY A 179 -1.84 8.66 6.60
CA GLY A 179 -0.94 7.70 7.24
C GLY A 179 -0.92 6.33 6.54
N GLY A 180 -2.09 5.83 6.13
CA GLY A 180 -2.23 4.60 5.35
C GLY A 180 -1.54 4.68 3.99
N VAL A 181 -1.69 5.79 3.26
CA VAL A 181 -0.99 6.03 1.98
C VAL A 181 0.53 6.08 2.19
N ALA A 182 0.99 6.78 3.24
CA ALA A 182 2.42 6.80 3.58
C ALA A 182 2.95 5.39 3.89
N LEU A 183 2.17 4.57 4.59
CA LEU A 183 2.49 3.16 4.82
C LEU A 183 2.52 2.36 3.51
N ALA A 184 1.56 2.56 2.61
CA ALA A 184 1.54 1.90 1.30
C ALA A 184 2.79 2.24 0.48
N VAL A 185 3.20 3.51 0.49
CA VAL A 185 4.43 3.98 -0.15
C VAL A 185 5.68 3.37 0.51
N ALA A 186 5.72 3.31 1.85
CA ALA A 186 6.82 2.68 2.56
C ALA A 186 6.94 1.18 2.26
N LEU A 187 5.82 0.46 2.21
CA LEU A 187 5.78 -0.95 1.84
C LEU A 187 6.19 -1.17 0.39
N ALA A 188 5.72 -0.32 -0.53
CA ALA A 188 6.14 -0.36 -1.93
C ALA A 188 7.65 -0.10 -2.05
N ALA A 189 8.19 0.90 -1.34
CA ALA A 189 9.61 1.21 -1.36
C ALA A 189 10.50 0.13 -0.70
N ALA A 190 9.97 -0.63 0.26
CA ALA A 190 10.70 -1.67 0.95
C ALA A 190 10.64 -3.04 0.24
N ILE A 191 9.55 -3.34 -0.45
CA ILE A 191 9.22 -4.69 -0.96
C ILE A 191 9.06 -4.75 -2.50
N GLY A 192 8.76 -3.62 -3.17
CA GLY A 192 8.72 -3.51 -4.63
C GLY A 192 10.09 -3.18 -5.23
#